data_AF-A0A242U3F2-F1
#
_entry.id   AF-A0A242U3F2-F1
#
_cell.length_a   1.000
_cell.length_b   1.000
_cell.length_c   1.000
_cell.angle_alpha   90.00
_cell.angle_beta   90.00
_cell.angle_gamma   90.00
#
_symmetry.space_group_name_H-M   'P 1'
#
loop_
_entity.id
_entity.type
_entity.pdbx_description
1 polymer ?
#
loop_
_entity_poly.entity_id
_entity_poly.type
_entity_poly.pdbx_seq_one_letter_code
_entity_poly.pdbx_strand_id
1 'polypeptide(L)'
;MKYQPVEIKLLAHIDTTNFDEAIWQFEFDDDISTLLLIDYALEQFQQKKVQAQDVYVVSQNMSKQIGQQNLGLKTSESYTFTELLQFLIFTQAADVKDALSKMLCGTNEQASLIFSKRAATYNLTLKNASAQNQLKHLFLLLRKIFSYPVEIKKLFFIKELIFKGKSYLPQTLLMAQNVVEVLYLTNSFRKIYLTFFEENQTIGFFLFLDDIHRAEHLIPYYHCFQTQKVTSKICSAPSGIINILGDTYFGEIYTEKRKARGQTDALQQYGYDYSFDKIKAFLGEHDLNIANFEAVFALETQSPLDHKKPFILKADAEQTLVAFKNIHLNHVVLANNHLKDYGDRGLTYTLQQLDQANISYIGAGVNQKDAHSYFEITFNNKYYAIFNGYWHRDTAYLDYDFYALGHKSGVACLNGVLLEQIGRYRLTHPEHKIIVICHWGVDFKPITKEQNKLAAILTQAGADLIVGHGAHTIQPVQNINQKPVVFGIGNAVFNSNGEYEKHNALPFGCIVRLDLSKDLLRLYPIYTNNLKTFWQPYPVNAEDFLKASIYMTSLLTPENYIATQDNLGAYIEIKF
;
A
#
# COMPACT_ATOMS: atom_id res chain seq x y z
N MET A 1 15.87 -1.90 28.78
CA MET A 1 15.68 -1.98 27.31
C MET A 1 16.27 -0.74 26.62
N LYS A 2 17.49 -0.32 26.96
CA LYS A 2 17.91 1.07 26.68
C LYS A 2 18.30 1.33 25.21
N TYR A 3 18.73 0.28 24.50
CA TYR A 3 19.17 0.36 23.10
C TYR A 3 18.94 -0.95 22.32
N GLN A 4 18.01 -1.79 22.76
CA GLN A 4 17.62 -2.92 21.92
C GLN A 4 16.72 -2.41 20.79
N PRO A 5 16.84 -2.96 19.57
CA PRO A 5 15.87 -2.70 18.53
C PRO A 5 14.52 -3.26 19.00
N VAL A 6 13.67 -2.36 19.51
CA VAL A 6 12.32 -2.66 19.99
C VAL A 6 11.33 -2.00 19.05
N GLU A 7 10.38 -2.80 18.58
CA GLU A 7 9.18 -2.30 17.91
C GLU A 7 8.09 -2.07 18.96
N ILE A 8 7.37 -0.94 18.88
CA ILE A 8 6.25 -0.63 19.76
C ILE A 8 5.01 -0.48 18.89
N LYS A 9 3.94 -1.22 19.26
CA LYS A 9 2.59 -1.11 18.68
C LYS A 9 1.59 -1.18 19.82
N LEU A 10 1.57 -0.12 20.63
CA LEU A 10 0.74 -0.03 21.82
C LEU A 10 -0.51 0.78 21.51
N LEU A 11 -1.68 0.21 21.80
CA LEU A 11 -2.97 0.90 21.74
C LEU A 11 -3.59 0.89 23.12
N ALA A 12 -4.09 2.05 23.55
CA ALA A 12 -4.74 2.20 24.84
C ALA A 12 -5.98 3.10 24.71
N HIS A 13 -7.07 2.72 25.38
CA HIS A 13 -8.24 3.59 25.46
C HIS A 13 -7.87 4.88 26.22
N ILE A 14 -8.47 6.02 25.86
CA ILE A 14 -8.16 7.32 26.46
C ILE A 14 -8.37 7.34 27.98
N ASP A 15 -9.30 6.52 28.49
CA ASP A 15 -9.60 6.38 29.92
C ASP A 15 -8.67 5.41 30.68
N THR A 16 -7.59 4.92 30.05
CA THR A 16 -6.64 4.01 30.72
C THR A 16 -6.06 4.65 31.98
N THR A 17 -6.15 3.91 33.10
CA THR A 17 -5.61 4.30 34.41
C THR A 17 -4.60 3.30 34.96
N ASN A 18 -4.56 2.07 34.45
CA ASN A 18 -3.61 1.04 34.81
C ASN A 18 -2.40 1.07 33.85
N PHE A 19 -1.18 1.08 34.41
CA PHE A 19 0.09 1.11 33.68
C PHE A 19 1.08 0.03 34.17
N ASP A 20 0.55 -1.11 34.62
CA ASP A 20 1.33 -2.21 35.22
C ASP A 20 2.15 -3.00 34.18
N GLU A 21 1.68 -3.04 32.92
CA GLU A 21 2.42 -3.72 31.85
C GLU A 21 3.80 -3.08 31.61
N ALA A 22 4.82 -3.92 31.41
CA ALA A 22 6.21 -3.48 31.27
C ALA A 22 6.42 -2.47 30.14
N ILE A 23 5.61 -2.52 29.07
CA ILE A 23 5.68 -1.59 27.94
C ILE A 23 5.47 -0.14 28.36
N TRP A 24 4.64 0.12 29.38
CA TRP A 24 4.39 1.46 29.88
C TRP A 24 5.60 2.09 30.59
N GLN A 25 6.53 1.26 31.04
CA GLN A 25 7.80 1.66 31.64
C GLN A 25 8.88 1.92 30.60
N PHE A 26 8.59 1.75 29.29
CA PHE A 26 9.54 2.02 28.22
C PHE A 26 10.03 3.46 28.29
N GLU A 27 11.36 3.60 28.37
CA GLU A 27 12.05 4.87 28.54
C GLU A 27 12.44 5.48 27.19
N PHE A 28 12.28 6.79 27.07
CA PHE A 28 12.68 7.57 25.91
C PHE A 28 13.28 8.93 26.32
N ASP A 29 14.09 9.51 25.43
CA ASP A 29 14.86 10.73 25.65
C ASP A 29 14.61 11.80 24.56
N ASP A 30 13.62 11.55 23.69
CA ASP A 30 13.19 12.44 22.62
C ASP A 30 12.67 13.80 23.15
N ASP A 31 12.81 14.86 22.33
CA ASP A 31 12.38 16.21 22.70
C ASP A 31 10.85 16.36 22.71
N ILE A 32 10.27 16.50 23.89
CA ILE A 32 8.82 16.66 24.09
C ILE A 32 8.34 18.12 24.04
N SER A 33 9.24 19.10 23.91
CA SER A 33 8.86 20.52 24.03
C SER A 33 7.86 20.98 22.97
N THR A 34 7.87 20.37 21.78
CA THR A 34 6.85 20.63 20.75
C THR A 34 5.45 20.17 21.21
N LEU A 35 5.34 19.01 21.86
CA LEU A 35 4.07 18.51 22.39
C LEU A 35 3.56 19.38 23.54
N LEU A 36 4.47 19.85 24.41
CA LEU A 36 4.13 20.75 25.51
C LEU A 36 3.65 22.12 25.00
N LEU A 37 4.24 22.62 23.92
CA LEU A 37 3.78 23.85 23.26
C LEU A 37 2.40 23.67 22.63
N ILE A 38 2.13 22.54 21.97
CA ILE A 38 0.79 22.23 21.43
C ILE A 38 -0.25 22.17 22.55
N ASP A 39 0.03 21.43 23.63
CA ASP A 39 -0.84 21.36 24.81
C ASP A 39 -1.11 22.75 25.42
N TYR A 40 -0.07 23.56 25.58
CA TYR A 40 -0.19 24.93 26.10
C TYR A 40 -1.01 25.83 25.17
N ALA A 41 -0.75 25.79 23.87
CA ALA A 41 -1.47 26.57 22.86
C ALA A 41 -2.97 26.24 22.87
N LEU A 42 -3.32 24.95 22.86
CA LEU A 42 -4.70 24.49 22.95
C LEU A 42 -5.36 24.94 24.26
N GLU A 43 -4.64 24.92 25.38
CA GLU A 43 -5.16 25.41 26.66
C GLU A 43 -5.45 26.92 26.62
N GLN A 44 -4.49 27.73 26.13
CA GLN A 44 -4.68 29.18 26.05
C GLN A 44 -5.86 29.53 25.15
N PHE A 45 -6.03 28.80 24.05
CA PHE A 45 -7.14 28.97 23.13
C PHE A 45 -8.48 28.60 23.78
N GLN A 46 -8.56 27.43 24.43
CA GLN A 46 -9.76 26.98 25.15
C GLN A 46 -10.16 27.93 26.28
N GLN A 47 -9.17 28.49 26.99
CA GLN A 47 -9.38 29.49 28.05
C GLN A 47 -9.67 30.90 27.52
N LYS A 48 -9.74 31.08 26.18
CA LYS A 48 -9.96 32.37 25.50
C LYS A 48 -8.91 33.43 25.85
N LYS A 49 -7.71 33.01 26.23
CA LYS A 49 -6.55 33.89 26.48
C LYS A 49 -5.83 34.27 25.19
N VAL A 50 -6.02 33.47 24.14
CA VAL A 50 -5.65 33.77 22.76
C VAL A 50 -6.84 33.46 21.86
N GLN A 51 -7.04 34.25 20.82
CA GLN A 51 -8.07 34.05 19.79
C GLN A 51 -7.45 33.57 18.49
N ALA A 52 -8.27 32.96 17.63
CA ALA A 52 -7.83 32.36 16.36
C ALA A 52 -7.08 33.36 15.45
N GLN A 53 -7.48 34.64 15.50
CA GLN A 53 -6.99 35.72 14.66
C GLN A 53 -5.95 36.62 15.35
N ASP A 54 -5.53 36.28 16.57
CA ASP A 54 -4.46 37.03 17.22
C ASP A 54 -3.19 36.91 16.38
N VAL A 55 -2.50 38.03 16.17
CA VAL A 55 -1.38 38.12 15.24
C VAL A 55 -0.05 38.21 15.97
N TYR A 56 0.91 37.41 15.52
CA TYR A 56 2.32 37.53 15.88
C TYR A 56 3.11 38.11 14.70
N VAL A 57 3.94 39.12 14.98
CA VAL A 57 4.88 39.69 14.02
C VAL A 57 6.26 39.11 14.29
N VAL A 58 6.87 38.49 13.28
CA VAL A 58 8.19 37.86 13.41
C VAL A 58 9.24 38.93 13.68
N SER A 59 9.81 38.93 14.89
CA SER A 59 10.77 39.95 15.32
C SER A 59 12.17 39.77 14.72
N GLN A 60 12.57 38.52 14.48
CA GLN A 60 13.87 38.19 13.92
C GLN A 60 13.83 36.83 13.19
N ASN A 61 14.52 36.74 12.06
CA ASN A 61 14.73 35.47 11.37
C ASN A 61 15.50 34.49 12.26
N MET A 62 15.00 33.26 12.36
CA MET A 62 15.77 32.18 12.95
C MET A 62 16.87 31.71 11.99
N SER A 63 18.10 31.57 12.50
CA SER A 63 19.19 30.97 11.73
C SER A 63 18.89 29.51 11.43
N LYS A 64 19.09 29.08 10.18
CA LYS A 64 18.97 27.66 9.82
C LYS A 64 20.06 26.87 10.53
N GLN A 65 19.69 25.98 11.44
CA GLN A 65 20.61 24.98 11.98
C GLN A 65 20.60 23.74 11.10
N ILE A 66 21.77 23.12 10.92
CA ILE A 66 21.92 21.89 10.16
C ILE A 66 21.07 20.80 10.85
N GLY A 67 20.18 20.16 10.10
CA GLY A 67 19.28 19.11 10.60
C GLY A 67 17.95 19.60 11.17
N GLN A 68 17.69 20.90 11.23
CA GLN A 68 16.37 21.45 11.59
C GLN A 68 15.55 21.83 10.36
N GLN A 69 14.25 21.52 10.42
CA GLN A 69 13.28 21.95 9.42
C GLN A 69 12.82 23.38 9.77
N ASN A 70 12.84 24.28 8.78
CA ASN A 70 12.29 25.63 8.89
C ASN A 70 11.29 25.85 7.76
N LEU A 71 10.15 26.48 8.08
CA LEU A 71 9.13 26.82 7.10
C LEU A 71 9.54 28.05 6.26
N GLY A 72 10.40 28.91 6.82
CA GLY A 72 10.91 30.12 6.19
C GLY A 72 10.08 31.35 6.54
N LEU A 73 9.71 31.50 7.82
CA LEU A 73 9.11 32.73 8.33
C LEU A 73 10.13 33.88 8.24
N LYS A 74 9.71 35.05 7.74
CA LYS A 74 10.59 36.21 7.59
C LYS A 74 10.25 37.32 8.59
N THR A 75 11.27 38.07 9.01
CA THR A 75 11.14 39.27 9.83
C THR A 75 10.06 40.21 9.26
N SER A 76 9.25 40.77 10.15
CA SER A 76 8.12 41.66 9.84
C SER A 76 6.94 41.01 9.12
N GLU A 77 6.98 39.71 8.79
CA GLU A 77 5.78 38.99 8.39
C GLU A 77 4.89 38.73 9.61
N SER A 78 3.58 38.71 9.36
CA SER A 78 2.54 38.53 10.37
C SER A 78 1.85 37.20 10.18
N TYR A 79 1.63 36.48 11.28
CA TYR A 79 0.97 35.17 11.30
C TYR A 79 -0.07 35.12 12.40
N THR A 80 -1.23 34.55 12.09
CA THR A 80 -2.27 34.31 13.09
C THR A 80 -1.88 33.15 14.01
N PHE A 81 -2.46 33.12 15.21
CA PHE A 81 -2.37 31.98 16.13
C PHE A 81 -2.71 30.67 15.41
N THR A 82 -3.78 30.68 14.61
CA THR A 82 -4.27 29.50 13.90
C THR A 82 -3.24 28.98 12.90
N GLU A 83 -2.67 29.86 12.09
CA GLU A 83 -1.61 29.50 11.13
C GLU A 83 -0.39 28.92 11.84
N LEU A 84 0.09 29.58 12.91
CA LEU A 84 1.27 29.11 13.64
C LEU A 84 1.07 27.73 14.28
N LEU A 85 -0.10 27.48 14.89
CA LEU A 85 -0.39 26.18 15.50
C LEU A 85 -0.58 25.08 14.44
N GLN A 86 -1.30 25.37 13.35
CA GLN A 86 -1.43 24.45 12.22
C GLN A 86 -0.07 24.10 11.61
N PHE A 87 0.78 25.11 11.36
CA PHE A 87 2.11 24.90 10.81
C PHE A 87 2.98 24.07 11.74
N LEU A 88 2.89 24.30 13.05
CA LEU A 88 3.66 23.55 14.04
C LEU A 88 3.28 22.07 14.05
N ILE A 89 1.97 21.76 14.06
CA ILE A 89 1.47 20.37 14.05
C ILE A 89 1.86 19.68 12.74
N PHE A 90 1.73 20.37 11.61
CA PHE A 90 1.95 19.80 10.27
C PHE A 90 3.45 19.60 9.95
N THR A 91 4.33 20.50 10.40
CA THR A 91 5.74 20.56 9.96
C THR A 91 6.78 20.40 11.06
N GLN A 92 6.41 20.61 12.33
CA GLN A 92 7.34 20.77 13.47
C GLN A 92 8.50 21.75 13.20
N ALA A 93 8.31 22.73 12.32
CA ALA A 93 9.37 23.64 11.94
C ALA A 93 9.85 24.49 13.12
N ALA A 94 11.18 24.64 13.26
CA ALA A 94 11.78 25.29 14.43
C ALA A 94 11.46 26.79 14.48
N ASP A 95 11.46 27.48 13.33
CA ASP A 95 11.05 28.88 13.23
C ASP A 95 9.58 29.11 13.63
N VAL A 96 8.69 28.18 13.28
CA VAL A 96 7.29 28.20 13.71
C VAL A 96 7.16 27.96 15.22
N LYS A 97 7.91 26.98 15.76
CA LYS A 97 7.93 26.67 17.19
C LYS A 97 8.36 27.88 18.03
N ASP A 98 9.40 28.59 17.62
CA ASP A 98 9.87 29.81 18.29
C ASP A 98 8.87 30.96 18.17
N ALA A 99 8.30 31.18 16.99
CA ALA A 99 7.28 32.20 16.78
C ALA A 99 6.06 31.98 17.69
N LEU A 100 5.52 30.76 17.72
CA LEU A 100 4.38 30.41 18.58
C LEU A 100 4.75 30.48 20.07
N SER A 101 5.97 30.05 20.43
CA SER A 101 6.46 30.16 21.82
C SER A 101 6.52 31.61 22.27
N LYS A 102 7.09 32.52 21.46
CA LYS A 102 7.16 33.95 21.76
C LYS A 102 5.78 34.60 21.79
N MET A 103 4.88 34.22 20.89
CA MET A 103 3.50 34.69 20.90
C MET A 103 2.80 34.37 22.23
N LEU A 104 2.95 33.14 22.74
CA LEU A 104 2.23 32.67 23.92
C LEU A 104 2.96 32.93 25.25
N CYS A 105 4.28 33.06 25.22
CA CYS A 105 5.12 33.09 26.42
C CYS A 105 5.94 34.37 26.55
N GLY A 106 6.07 35.19 25.51
CA GLY A 106 6.92 36.39 25.51
C GLY A 106 8.38 36.07 25.14
N THR A 107 9.16 35.54 26.08
CA THR A 107 10.59 35.20 25.88
C THR A 107 10.88 33.71 25.90
N ASN A 108 12.07 33.33 25.42
CA ASN A 108 12.52 31.93 25.42
C ASN A 108 12.75 31.39 26.84
N GLU A 109 13.20 32.24 27.76
CA GLU A 109 13.35 31.90 29.19
C GLU A 109 11.98 31.62 29.84
N GLN A 110 10.99 32.47 29.53
CA GLN A 110 9.62 32.28 30.01
C GLN A 110 9.00 31.00 29.44
N ALA A 111 9.18 30.74 28.14
CA ALA A 111 8.75 29.50 27.50
C ALA A 111 9.38 28.27 28.16
N SER A 112 10.69 28.28 28.40
CA SER A 112 11.42 27.19 29.07
C SER A 112 10.90 26.93 30.49
N LEU A 113 10.61 27.98 31.25
CA LEU A 113 10.03 27.87 32.60
C LEU A 113 8.62 27.28 32.56
N ILE A 114 7.77 27.74 31.63
CA ILE A 114 6.41 27.21 31.44
C ILE A 114 6.47 25.74 31.05
N PHE A 115 7.28 25.37 30.07
CA PHE A 115 7.38 23.99 29.60
C PHE A 115 7.96 23.06 30.67
N SER A 116 8.95 23.51 31.45
CA SER A 116 9.49 22.73 32.57
C SER A 116 8.43 22.45 33.65
N LYS A 117 7.63 23.47 34.01
CA LYS A 117 6.52 23.31 34.96
C LYS A 117 5.44 22.36 34.43
N ARG A 118 5.05 22.49 33.16
CA ARG A 118 4.09 21.58 32.51
C ARG A 118 4.63 20.15 32.41
N ALA A 119 5.90 19.98 32.05
CA ALA A 119 6.50 18.65 31.99
C ALA A 119 6.40 17.96 33.37
N ALA A 120 6.71 18.70 34.44
CA ALA A 120 6.61 18.19 35.81
C ALA A 120 5.19 17.76 36.22
N THR A 121 4.11 18.39 35.71
CA THR A 121 2.74 17.95 36.01
C THR A 121 2.42 16.55 35.48
N TYR A 122 3.14 16.10 34.46
CA TYR A 122 3.01 14.75 33.88
C TYR A 122 4.13 13.80 34.32
N ASN A 123 5.02 14.23 35.23
CA ASN A 123 6.26 13.53 35.58
C ASN A 123 7.19 13.31 34.37
N LEU A 124 7.23 14.29 33.47
CA LEU A 124 8.12 14.35 32.32
C LEU A 124 9.22 15.41 32.54
N THR A 125 10.30 15.29 31.79
CA THR A 125 11.40 16.26 31.75
C THR A 125 11.73 16.69 30.32
N LEU A 126 12.23 17.91 30.17
CA LEU A 126 12.78 18.40 28.90
C LEU A 126 14.10 17.69 28.57
N LYS A 127 14.47 17.68 27.28
CA LYS A 127 15.73 17.13 26.79
C LYS A 127 16.91 17.73 27.58
N ASN A 128 17.80 16.87 28.08
CA ASN A 128 18.98 17.16 28.93
C ASN A 128 18.82 17.06 30.47
N ALA A 129 17.70 16.55 30.99
CA ALA A 129 17.62 16.16 32.40
C ALA A 129 18.17 14.74 32.65
N SER A 130 18.69 14.48 33.85
CA SER A 130 19.23 13.16 34.25
C SER A 130 18.16 12.05 34.33
N ALA A 131 16.87 12.42 34.33
CA ALA A 131 15.73 11.52 34.38
C ALA A 131 15.24 11.17 32.96
N GLN A 132 14.77 9.93 32.77
CA GLN A 132 14.26 9.47 31.48
C GLN A 132 12.74 9.49 31.47
N ASN A 133 12.15 9.96 30.38
CA ASN A 133 10.70 9.99 30.21
C ASN A 133 10.17 8.58 29.95
N GLN A 134 8.98 8.27 30.44
CA GLN A 134 8.34 6.95 30.25
C GLN A 134 7.02 7.06 29.47
N LEU A 135 6.65 6.02 28.72
CA LEU A 135 5.42 6.03 27.91
C LEU A 135 4.15 6.32 28.72
N LYS A 136 4.01 5.78 29.94
CA LYS A 136 2.86 6.09 30.82
C LYS A 136 2.71 7.59 31.10
N HIS A 137 3.81 8.33 31.21
CA HIS A 137 3.80 9.76 31.48
C HIS A 137 3.48 10.56 30.23
N LEU A 138 4.03 10.13 29.09
CA LEU A 138 3.69 10.68 27.77
C LEU A 138 2.21 10.46 27.44
N PHE A 139 1.63 9.31 27.81
CA PHE A 139 0.20 9.03 27.64
C PHE A 139 -0.68 10.05 28.35
N LEU A 140 -0.32 10.49 29.56
CA LEU A 140 -1.10 11.50 30.29
C LEU A 140 -1.12 12.85 29.56
N LEU A 141 0.01 13.26 28.96
CA LEU A 141 0.10 14.45 28.11
C LEU A 141 -0.74 14.30 26.84
N LEU A 142 -0.60 13.18 26.14
CA LEU A 142 -1.37 12.92 24.91
C LEU A 142 -2.87 12.84 25.18
N ARG A 143 -3.27 12.20 26.27
CA ARG A 143 -4.66 12.19 26.74
C ARG A 143 -5.19 13.61 26.85
N LYS A 144 -4.44 14.52 27.49
CA LYS A 144 -4.85 15.92 27.60
C LYS A 144 -5.00 16.59 26.22
N ILE A 145 -4.05 16.38 25.31
CA ILE A 145 -4.07 16.96 23.96
C ILE A 145 -5.25 16.41 23.12
N PHE A 146 -5.52 15.11 23.19
CA PHE A 146 -6.57 14.48 22.38
C PHE A 146 -7.97 14.59 22.99
N SER A 147 -8.08 14.92 24.29
CA SER A 147 -9.36 15.20 24.96
C SER A 147 -9.94 16.59 24.66
N TYR A 148 -9.27 17.44 23.87
CA TYR A 148 -9.89 18.71 23.44
C TYR A 148 -11.08 18.42 22.49
N PRO A 149 -12.15 19.25 22.52
CA PRO A 149 -13.32 19.08 21.67
C PRO A 149 -12.98 18.91 20.19
N VAL A 150 -13.74 18.06 19.49
CA VAL A 150 -13.54 17.73 18.07
C VAL A 150 -13.51 18.96 17.18
N GLU A 151 -14.29 19.99 17.50
CA GLU A 151 -14.32 21.27 16.76
C GLU A 151 -12.96 21.98 16.81
N ILE A 152 -12.25 21.91 17.94
CA ILE A 152 -10.93 22.49 18.13
C ILE A 152 -9.89 21.66 17.38
N LYS A 153 -9.98 20.34 17.47
CA LYS A 153 -9.05 19.45 16.76
C LYS A 153 -9.17 19.60 15.25
N LYS A 154 -10.39 19.66 14.71
CA LYS A 154 -10.66 19.93 13.28
C LYS A 154 -10.08 21.26 12.80
N LEU A 155 -9.92 22.25 13.69
CA LEU A 155 -9.33 23.53 13.35
C LEU A 155 -7.81 23.43 13.14
N PHE A 156 -7.11 22.61 13.92
CA PHE A 156 -5.64 22.63 13.96
C PHE A 156 -4.95 21.43 13.30
N PHE A 157 -5.62 20.28 13.20
CA PHE A 157 -5.10 19.09 12.52
C PHE A 157 -5.50 19.10 11.04
N ILE A 158 -4.70 19.80 10.23
CA ILE A 158 -4.94 19.99 8.79
C ILE A 158 -4.32 18.88 7.93
N LYS A 159 -4.86 18.69 6.72
CA LYS A 159 -4.42 17.66 5.75
C LYS A 159 -3.47 18.19 4.68
N GLU A 160 -3.60 19.46 4.35
CA GLU A 160 -2.78 20.15 3.35
C GLU A 160 -2.35 21.49 3.93
N LEU A 161 -1.10 21.84 3.68
CA LEU A 161 -0.53 23.12 4.03
C LEU A 161 -0.16 23.88 2.76
N ILE A 162 -0.87 24.96 2.47
CA ILE A 162 -0.50 25.91 1.41
C ILE A 162 0.13 27.13 2.06
N PHE A 163 1.39 27.39 1.74
CA PHE A 163 2.13 28.52 2.28
C PHE A 163 2.93 29.23 1.18
N LYS A 164 2.73 30.55 1.05
CA LYS A 164 3.36 31.39 0.01
C LYS A 164 3.18 30.84 -1.42
N GLY A 165 1.96 30.36 -1.72
CA GLY A 165 1.61 29.79 -3.03
C GLY A 165 2.20 28.41 -3.31
N LYS A 166 2.85 27.77 -2.32
CA LYS A 166 3.42 26.43 -2.42
C LYS A 166 2.66 25.47 -1.52
N SER A 167 2.27 24.31 -2.03
CA SER A 167 1.75 23.21 -1.21
C SER A 167 2.91 22.44 -0.57
N TYR A 168 2.75 22.09 0.70
CA TYR A 168 3.71 21.35 1.51
C TYR A 168 3.14 19.98 1.83
N LEU A 169 3.96 18.95 1.63
CA LEU A 169 3.65 17.61 2.10
C LEU A 169 3.84 17.54 3.63
N PRO A 170 2.99 16.78 4.33
CA PRO A 170 3.20 16.54 5.75
C PRO A 170 4.50 15.77 5.96
N GLN A 171 5.11 15.92 7.14
CA GLN A 171 6.34 15.18 7.47
C GLN A 171 6.14 13.66 7.58
N THR A 172 4.88 13.21 7.64
CA THR A 172 4.48 11.82 7.44
C THR A 172 3.24 11.77 6.57
N LEU A 173 3.25 10.91 5.55
CA LEU A 173 2.11 10.74 4.66
C LEU A 173 0.86 10.21 5.40
N LEU A 174 1.02 9.61 6.59
CA LEU A 174 -0.11 9.19 7.43
C LEU A 174 -1.07 10.35 7.75
N MET A 175 -0.54 11.56 7.94
CA MET A 175 -1.35 12.76 8.19
C MET A 175 -2.25 13.14 7.01
N ALA A 176 -1.86 12.79 5.78
CA ALA A 176 -2.60 13.19 4.57
C ALA A 176 -3.97 12.48 4.46
N GLN A 177 -4.09 11.26 5.00
CA GLN A 177 -5.28 10.43 4.82
C GLN A 177 -6.41 10.69 5.81
N ASN A 178 -6.09 11.35 6.93
CA ASN A 178 -7.02 11.67 8.02
C ASN A 178 -7.84 10.46 8.50
N VAL A 179 -7.20 9.30 8.57
CA VAL A 179 -7.77 8.11 9.22
C VAL A 179 -7.59 8.20 10.73
N VAL A 180 -6.46 8.76 11.17
CA VAL A 180 -6.11 9.00 12.56
C VAL A 180 -5.51 10.39 12.70
N GLU A 181 -5.66 11.00 13.88
CA GLU A 181 -4.88 12.17 14.26
C GLU A 181 -3.45 11.72 14.58
N VAL A 182 -2.45 12.50 14.15
CA VAL A 182 -1.04 12.13 14.28
C VAL A 182 -0.25 13.28 14.87
N LEU A 183 0.53 12.95 15.89
CA LEU A 183 1.69 13.68 16.36
C LEU A 183 2.88 12.71 16.32
N TYR A 184 4.08 13.21 16.56
CA TYR A 184 5.24 12.34 16.67
C TYR A 184 6.35 12.99 17.47
N LEU A 185 7.21 12.14 18.03
CA LEU A 185 8.52 12.52 18.55
C LEU A 185 9.57 12.07 17.55
N THR A 186 10.57 12.91 17.31
CA THR A 186 11.67 12.60 16.42
C THR A 186 13.00 12.91 17.09
N ASN A 187 13.97 12.02 16.88
CA ASN A 187 15.37 12.27 17.15
C ASN A 187 16.22 11.83 15.94
N SER A 188 17.55 11.84 16.06
CA SER A 188 18.44 11.50 14.93
C SER A 188 18.38 10.05 14.46
N PHE A 189 17.75 9.15 15.22
CA PHE A 189 17.79 7.70 15.00
C PHE A 189 16.40 7.06 14.87
N ARG A 190 15.34 7.70 15.36
CA ARG A 190 14.00 7.12 15.38
C ARG A 190 12.89 8.18 15.35
N LYS A 191 11.70 7.71 14.97
CA LYS A 191 10.44 8.44 15.06
C LYS A 191 9.42 7.60 15.82
N ILE A 192 8.81 8.18 16.86
CA ILE A 192 7.70 7.57 17.59
C ILE A 192 6.42 8.28 17.14
N TYR A 193 5.53 7.58 16.47
CA TYR A 193 4.21 8.09 16.09
C TYR A 193 3.27 8.02 17.30
N LEU A 194 2.62 9.14 17.57
CA LEU A 194 1.69 9.35 18.66
C LEU A 194 0.33 9.66 18.04
N THR A 195 -0.59 8.71 18.10
CA THR A 195 -1.77 8.73 17.26
C THR A 195 -3.04 8.67 18.08
N PHE A 196 -4.13 9.17 17.52
CA PHE A 196 -5.44 9.10 18.14
C PHE A 196 -6.51 8.76 17.10
N PHE A 197 -7.36 7.81 17.45
CA PHE A 197 -8.49 7.42 16.63
C PHE A 197 -9.79 7.73 17.36
N GLU A 198 -10.53 8.69 16.81
CA GLU A 198 -11.74 9.25 17.41
C GLU A 198 -12.84 8.20 17.59
N GLU A 199 -13.05 7.32 16.61
CA GLU A 199 -14.21 6.41 16.61
C GLU A 199 -14.26 5.46 17.82
N ASN A 200 -13.09 5.05 18.34
CA ASN A 200 -12.99 4.18 19.51
C ASN A 200 -12.18 4.79 20.66
N GLN A 201 -11.90 6.10 20.59
CA GLN A 201 -11.17 6.86 21.62
C GLN A 201 -9.84 6.20 22.03
N THR A 202 -9.06 5.70 21.05
CA THR A 202 -7.78 5.02 21.32
C THR A 202 -6.59 5.92 21.01
N ILE A 203 -5.62 5.95 21.93
CA ILE A 203 -4.30 6.54 21.74
C ILE A 203 -3.31 5.42 21.37
N GLY A 204 -2.54 5.64 20.31
CA GLY A 204 -1.54 4.70 19.82
C GLY A 204 -0.11 5.23 19.93
N PHE A 205 0.81 4.38 20.36
CA PHE A 205 2.25 4.58 20.28
C PHE A 205 2.85 3.58 19.30
N PHE A 206 3.45 4.10 18.23
CA PHE A 206 4.06 3.28 17.20
C PHE A 206 5.52 3.67 16.98
N LEU A 207 6.42 2.70 17.15
CA LEU A 207 7.84 2.79 16.84
C LEU A 207 8.20 1.60 15.97
N PHE A 208 8.57 1.84 14.72
CA PHE A 208 8.98 0.80 13.77
C PHE A 208 10.51 0.79 13.61
N LEU A 209 11.05 -0.40 13.33
CA LEU A 209 12.50 -0.61 13.14
C LEU A 209 12.96 -0.44 11.68
N ASP A 210 12.01 -0.27 10.77
CA ASP A 210 12.22 -0.14 9.33
C ASP A 210 11.21 0.83 8.71
N ASP A 211 11.50 1.26 7.47
CA ASP A 211 10.71 2.23 6.71
C ASP A 211 9.87 1.57 5.58
N ILE A 212 9.39 0.33 5.74
CA ILE A 212 8.58 -0.37 4.70
C ILE A 212 7.13 0.17 4.66
N HIS A 213 6.96 1.48 4.46
CA HIS A 213 5.67 2.20 4.46
C HIS A 213 4.71 1.70 5.57
N ARG A 214 5.29 1.42 6.74
CA ARG A 214 4.63 0.69 7.81
C ARG A 214 3.66 1.59 8.53
N ALA A 215 4.05 2.82 8.84
CA ALA A 215 3.20 3.74 9.58
C ALA A 215 1.91 4.08 8.83
N GLU A 216 2.02 4.39 7.54
CA GLU A 216 0.91 4.83 6.68
C GLU A 216 -0.20 3.77 6.56
N HIS A 217 0.16 2.49 6.70
CA HIS A 217 -0.78 1.38 6.50
C HIS A 217 -1.07 0.57 7.75
N LEU A 218 -0.07 0.28 8.60
CA LEU A 218 -0.28 -0.47 9.84
C LEU A 218 -1.06 0.34 10.87
N ILE A 219 -0.78 1.62 11.03
CA ILE A 219 -1.42 2.41 12.09
C ILE A 219 -2.95 2.46 11.89
N PRO A 220 -3.48 2.82 10.70
CA PRO A 220 -4.91 2.67 10.40
C PRO A 220 -5.45 1.28 10.69
N TYR A 221 -4.73 0.23 10.28
CA TYR A 221 -5.15 -1.15 10.48
C TYR A 221 -5.32 -1.49 11.97
N TYR A 222 -4.30 -1.18 12.78
CA TYR A 222 -4.30 -1.49 14.20
C TYR A 222 -5.40 -0.70 14.95
N HIS A 223 -5.62 0.56 14.62
CA HIS A 223 -6.70 1.34 15.24
C HIS A 223 -8.10 0.79 14.92
N CYS A 224 -8.35 0.45 13.65
CA CYS A 224 -9.68 0.00 13.20
C CYS A 224 -9.98 -1.46 13.53
N PHE A 225 -8.97 -2.35 13.51
CA PHE A 225 -9.18 -3.80 13.61
C PHE A 225 -8.41 -4.47 14.75
N GLN A 226 -7.53 -3.75 15.45
CA GLN A 226 -6.67 -4.31 16.49
C GLN A 226 -5.92 -5.56 15.99
N THR A 227 -5.80 -6.60 16.82
CA THR A 227 -5.16 -7.87 16.47
C THR A 227 -6.12 -8.85 15.78
N GLN A 228 -7.28 -8.39 15.26
CA GLN A 228 -8.20 -9.25 14.52
C GLN A 228 -7.49 -9.91 13.32
N LYS A 229 -7.70 -11.22 13.19
CA LYS A 229 -7.20 -12.00 12.05
C LYS A 229 -8.00 -11.65 10.81
N VAL A 230 -7.29 -11.55 9.69
CA VAL A 230 -7.92 -11.51 8.38
C VAL A 230 -8.51 -12.87 8.05
N THR A 231 -9.69 -12.85 7.42
CA THR A 231 -10.42 -14.04 7.00
C THR A 231 -9.82 -14.58 5.70
N SER A 232 -9.54 -15.89 5.67
CA SER A 232 -9.22 -16.62 4.45
C SER A 232 -10.47 -16.87 3.61
N LYS A 233 -10.35 -16.83 2.29
CA LYS A 233 -11.34 -17.34 1.35
C LYS A 233 -10.94 -18.75 0.94
N ILE A 234 -11.73 -19.75 1.33
CA ILE A 234 -11.44 -21.15 1.02
C ILE A 234 -11.73 -21.40 -0.46
N CYS A 235 -10.75 -21.96 -1.17
CA CYS A 235 -10.86 -22.31 -2.58
C CYS A 235 -10.71 -23.81 -2.79
N SER A 236 -11.32 -24.32 -3.85
CA SER A 236 -11.15 -25.69 -4.31
C SER A 236 -10.29 -25.71 -5.57
N ALA A 237 -9.32 -26.62 -5.63
CA ALA A 237 -8.57 -26.95 -6.84
C ALA A 237 -8.64 -28.46 -7.07
N PRO A 238 -9.80 -29.01 -7.51
CA PRO A 238 -10.00 -30.46 -7.60
C PRO A 238 -8.96 -31.20 -8.45
N SER A 239 -8.52 -30.58 -9.55
CA SER A 239 -7.48 -31.15 -10.42
C SER A 239 -6.07 -31.10 -9.82
N GLY A 240 -5.86 -30.32 -8.76
CA GLY A 240 -4.54 -30.00 -8.23
C GLY A 240 -3.75 -29.02 -9.10
N ILE A 241 -4.42 -28.31 -10.02
CA ILE A 241 -3.81 -27.31 -10.89
C ILE A 241 -4.29 -25.92 -10.51
N ILE A 242 -3.34 -24.98 -10.46
CA ILE A 242 -3.61 -23.54 -10.39
C ILE A 242 -3.01 -22.88 -11.63
N ASN A 243 -3.82 -22.18 -12.41
CA ASN A 243 -3.36 -21.34 -13.51
C ASN A 243 -3.44 -19.86 -13.08
N ILE A 244 -2.35 -19.11 -13.24
CA ILE A 244 -2.30 -17.66 -12.97
C ILE A 244 -1.96 -16.95 -14.28
N LEU A 245 -2.90 -16.16 -14.75
CA LEU A 245 -2.78 -15.34 -15.94
C LEU A 245 -2.17 -13.99 -15.59
N GLY A 246 -1.44 -13.44 -16.56
CA GLY A 246 -0.97 -12.07 -16.55
C GLY A 246 -2.08 -11.02 -16.52
N ASP A 247 -1.69 -9.77 -16.70
CA ASP A 247 -2.59 -8.61 -16.67
C ASP A 247 -3.75 -8.81 -17.67
N THR A 248 -4.98 -8.63 -17.18
CA THR A 248 -6.20 -8.99 -17.91
C THR A 248 -7.21 -7.83 -17.92
N TYR A 249 -7.54 -7.34 -19.12
CA TYR A 249 -8.51 -6.31 -19.42
C TYR A 249 -8.93 -6.36 -20.91
N PHE A 250 -10.24 -6.38 -21.19
CA PHE A 250 -10.79 -6.50 -22.55
C PHE A 250 -10.66 -5.26 -23.42
N GLY A 251 -10.23 -4.12 -22.85
CA GLY A 251 -9.75 -2.98 -23.62
C GLY A 251 -10.82 -2.00 -24.05
N GLU A 252 -12.01 -2.00 -23.44
CA GLU A 252 -13.19 -1.21 -23.83
C GLU A 252 -12.85 0.28 -24.07
N ILE A 253 -12.12 0.91 -23.14
CA ILE A 253 -11.66 2.30 -23.29
C ILE A 253 -10.71 2.49 -24.49
N TYR A 254 -9.89 1.50 -24.82
CA TYR A 254 -9.04 1.55 -26.02
C TYR A 254 -9.86 1.31 -27.29
N THR A 255 -10.83 0.39 -27.23
CA THR A 255 -11.77 0.09 -28.29
C THR A 255 -12.60 1.32 -28.65
N GLU A 256 -13.11 2.08 -27.68
CA GLU A 256 -13.81 3.35 -27.91
C GLU A 256 -12.92 4.37 -28.63
N LYS A 257 -11.65 4.51 -28.20
CA LYS A 257 -10.68 5.41 -28.85
C LYS A 257 -10.37 4.99 -30.29
N ARG A 258 -10.26 3.69 -30.57
CA ARG A 258 -10.04 3.15 -31.92
C ARG A 258 -11.28 3.35 -32.80
N LYS A 259 -12.48 3.10 -32.27
CA LYS A 259 -13.76 3.34 -32.94
C LYS A 259 -13.93 4.80 -33.36
N ALA A 260 -13.64 5.73 -32.46
CA ALA A 260 -13.71 7.17 -32.74
C ALA A 260 -12.76 7.61 -33.87
N ARG A 261 -11.70 6.83 -34.15
CA ARG A 261 -10.74 7.04 -35.23
C ARG A 261 -11.04 6.22 -36.49
N GLY A 262 -12.15 5.49 -36.53
CA GLY A 262 -12.50 4.61 -37.65
C GLY A 262 -11.56 3.41 -37.82
N GLN A 263 -10.88 2.98 -36.75
CA GLN A 263 -9.95 1.85 -36.78
C GLN A 263 -10.66 0.53 -36.50
N THR A 264 -10.21 -0.54 -37.14
CA THR A 264 -10.66 -1.90 -36.83
C THR A 264 -10.21 -2.33 -35.44
N ASP A 265 -11.02 -3.15 -34.80
CA ASP A 265 -10.85 -3.56 -33.41
C ASP A 265 -11.46 -4.94 -33.18
N ALA A 266 -10.71 -5.83 -32.53
CA ALA A 266 -11.13 -7.21 -32.33
C ALA A 266 -12.36 -7.34 -31.44
N LEU A 267 -12.46 -6.57 -30.36
CA LEU A 267 -13.58 -6.64 -29.43
C LEU A 267 -14.90 -6.28 -30.12
N GLN A 268 -14.89 -5.26 -30.99
CA GLN A 268 -16.05 -4.90 -31.80
C GLN A 268 -16.42 -5.94 -32.84
N GLN A 269 -15.42 -6.57 -33.47
CA GLN A 269 -15.64 -7.46 -34.60
C GLN A 269 -15.99 -8.90 -34.18
N TYR A 270 -15.40 -9.39 -33.09
CA TYR A 270 -15.44 -10.79 -32.69
C TYR A 270 -15.95 -11.01 -31.26
N GLY A 271 -16.17 -9.95 -30.48
CA GLY A 271 -16.66 -10.05 -29.11
C GLY A 271 -15.58 -10.41 -28.07
N TYR A 272 -16.01 -10.62 -26.82
CA TYR A 272 -15.12 -10.80 -25.67
C TYR A 272 -14.36 -12.13 -25.70
N ASP A 273 -14.99 -13.22 -26.14
CA ASP A 273 -14.38 -14.56 -26.11
C ASP A 273 -13.14 -14.67 -27.02
N TYR A 274 -13.09 -13.87 -28.09
CA TYR A 274 -12.06 -13.95 -29.13
C TYR A 274 -10.64 -13.87 -28.59
N SER A 275 -10.39 -13.02 -27.59
CA SER A 275 -9.03 -12.84 -27.03
C SER A 275 -8.53 -14.06 -26.28
N PHE A 276 -9.41 -14.94 -25.80
CA PHE A 276 -9.01 -16.15 -25.07
C PHE A 276 -8.87 -17.38 -25.95
N ASP A 277 -9.36 -17.37 -27.19
CA ASP A 277 -9.54 -18.57 -28.01
C ASP A 277 -8.28 -19.44 -28.18
N LYS A 278 -7.10 -18.81 -28.29
CA LYS A 278 -5.82 -19.52 -28.47
C LYS A 278 -5.12 -19.91 -27.17
N ILE A 279 -5.64 -19.49 -26.01
CA ILE A 279 -5.10 -19.80 -24.69
C ILE A 279 -6.13 -20.47 -23.75
N LYS A 280 -7.39 -20.65 -24.18
CA LYS A 280 -8.42 -21.30 -23.35
C LYS A 280 -8.10 -22.74 -22.96
N ALA A 281 -7.25 -23.42 -23.73
CA ALA A 281 -6.81 -24.79 -23.41
C ALA A 281 -6.04 -24.90 -22.08
N PHE A 282 -5.49 -23.79 -21.57
CA PHE A 282 -4.87 -23.75 -20.24
C PHE A 282 -5.90 -23.83 -19.10
N LEU A 283 -7.14 -23.39 -19.33
CA LEU A 283 -8.13 -23.11 -18.31
C LEU A 283 -9.14 -24.24 -18.21
N GLY A 284 -8.77 -25.28 -17.48
CA GLY A 284 -9.66 -26.41 -17.23
C GLY A 284 -10.82 -26.05 -16.31
N GLU A 285 -11.97 -26.68 -16.51
CA GLU A 285 -13.18 -26.50 -15.69
C GLU A 285 -12.95 -26.84 -14.20
N HIS A 286 -12.06 -27.80 -13.92
CA HIS A 286 -11.72 -28.25 -12.56
C HIS A 286 -10.41 -27.65 -12.03
N ASP A 287 -9.81 -26.70 -12.75
CA ASP A 287 -8.62 -25.97 -12.33
C ASP A 287 -9.02 -24.72 -11.54
N LEU A 288 -8.11 -24.25 -10.69
CA LEU A 288 -8.25 -22.93 -10.09
C LEU A 288 -7.60 -21.91 -11.04
N ASN A 289 -8.42 -21.12 -11.73
CA ASN A 289 -7.99 -20.20 -12.79
C ASN A 289 -8.08 -18.75 -12.29
N ILE A 290 -6.91 -18.13 -12.08
CA ILE A 290 -6.73 -16.79 -11.52
C ILE A 290 -6.29 -15.83 -12.63
N ALA A 291 -6.89 -14.64 -12.70
CA ALA A 291 -6.35 -13.53 -13.48
C ALA A 291 -6.11 -12.28 -12.62
N ASN A 292 -5.09 -11.48 -12.96
CA ASN A 292 -5.02 -10.09 -12.49
C ASN A 292 -6.02 -9.26 -13.30
N PHE A 293 -7.19 -8.99 -12.73
CA PHE A 293 -8.20 -8.17 -13.40
C PHE A 293 -7.87 -6.70 -13.20
N GLU A 294 -7.34 -6.07 -14.25
CA GLU A 294 -6.73 -4.74 -14.21
C GLU A 294 -7.65 -3.68 -14.81
N ALA A 295 -8.88 -3.66 -14.29
CA ALA A 295 -9.89 -2.66 -14.60
C ALA A 295 -10.88 -2.56 -13.44
N VAL A 296 -11.83 -1.65 -13.55
CA VAL A 296 -12.94 -1.52 -12.62
C VAL A 296 -14.27 -1.54 -13.38
N PHE A 297 -15.26 -2.23 -12.83
CA PHE A 297 -16.65 -2.08 -13.29
C PHE A 297 -17.21 -0.79 -12.73
N ALA A 298 -17.85 0.01 -13.58
CA ALA A 298 -18.49 1.24 -13.14
C ALA A 298 -19.76 1.50 -13.93
N LEU A 299 -20.77 2.03 -13.23
CA LEU A 299 -22.00 2.52 -13.88
C LEU A 299 -21.80 3.96 -14.38
N GLU A 300 -20.84 4.67 -13.80
CA GLU A 300 -20.50 6.03 -14.14
C GLU A 300 -19.83 6.14 -15.51
N THR A 301 -20.15 7.23 -16.20
CA THR A 301 -19.47 7.59 -17.45
C THR A 301 -18.16 8.34 -17.19
N GLN A 302 -18.10 9.14 -16.13
CA GLN A 302 -16.98 10.01 -15.80
C GLN A 302 -16.19 9.51 -14.58
N SER A 303 -14.87 9.56 -14.65
CA SER A 303 -14.00 9.17 -13.53
C SER A 303 -13.62 10.39 -12.66
N PRO A 304 -13.53 10.24 -11.33
CA PRO A 304 -12.98 11.28 -10.46
C PRO A 304 -11.47 11.56 -10.69
N LEU A 305 -10.80 10.70 -11.47
CA LEU A 305 -9.39 10.82 -11.82
C LEU A 305 -9.18 11.38 -13.23
N ASP A 306 -10.24 11.80 -13.90
CA ASP A 306 -10.13 12.50 -15.17
C ASP A 306 -9.16 13.68 -15.05
N HIS A 307 -8.26 13.79 -16.03
CA HIS A 307 -7.16 14.76 -16.06
C HIS A 307 -6.10 14.63 -14.96
N LYS A 308 -6.23 13.67 -14.03
CA LYS A 308 -5.25 13.37 -12.96
C LYS A 308 -4.43 12.12 -13.24
N LYS A 309 -5.06 11.09 -13.81
CA LYS A 309 -4.42 9.81 -14.15
C LYS A 309 -4.41 9.61 -15.68
N PRO A 310 -3.28 9.22 -16.29
CA PRO A 310 -3.18 9.11 -17.75
C PRO A 310 -4.00 7.97 -18.34
N PHE A 311 -4.18 6.88 -17.59
CA PHE A 311 -4.90 5.68 -18.02
C PHE A 311 -5.95 5.33 -16.97
N ILE A 312 -7.21 5.42 -17.40
CA ILE A 312 -8.40 5.11 -16.62
C ILE A 312 -9.10 3.98 -17.36
N LEU A 313 -9.28 2.83 -16.70
CA LEU A 313 -9.74 1.59 -17.34
C LEU A 313 -11.08 1.16 -16.74
N LYS A 314 -12.15 1.34 -17.52
CA LYS A 314 -13.49 0.84 -17.21
C LYS A 314 -13.76 -0.42 -18.01
N ALA A 315 -14.31 -1.43 -17.35
CA ALA A 315 -14.79 -2.65 -18.00
C ALA A 315 -16.31 -2.77 -17.91
N ASP A 316 -16.91 -3.47 -18.87
CA ASP A 316 -18.32 -3.85 -18.84
C ASP A 316 -18.49 -5.09 -17.96
N ALA A 317 -19.28 -4.98 -16.88
CA ALA A 317 -19.44 -6.07 -15.92
C ALA A 317 -20.08 -7.31 -16.56
N GLU A 318 -21.20 -7.15 -17.26
CA GLU A 318 -21.96 -8.28 -17.78
C GLU A 318 -21.14 -9.05 -18.81
N GLN A 319 -20.57 -8.34 -19.79
CA GLN A 319 -19.81 -8.97 -20.87
C GLN A 319 -18.52 -9.61 -20.36
N THR A 320 -17.81 -8.94 -19.45
CA THR A 320 -16.58 -9.47 -18.84
C THR A 320 -16.87 -10.76 -18.07
N LEU A 321 -17.91 -10.77 -17.24
CA LEU A 321 -18.24 -11.92 -16.38
C LEU A 321 -18.78 -13.10 -17.20
N VAL A 322 -19.51 -12.86 -18.29
CA VAL A 322 -19.91 -13.92 -19.24
C VAL A 322 -18.67 -14.55 -19.88
N ALA A 323 -17.74 -13.73 -20.39
CA ALA A 323 -16.52 -14.23 -21.02
C ALA A 323 -15.63 -15.02 -20.03
N PHE A 324 -15.50 -14.55 -18.79
CA PHE A 324 -14.77 -15.26 -17.73
C PHE A 324 -15.39 -16.64 -17.45
N LYS A 325 -16.72 -16.73 -17.38
CA LYS A 325 -17.42 -18.02 -17.20
C LYS A 325 -17.22 -18.97 -18.37
N ASN A 326 -17.28 -18.47 -19.61
CA ASN A 326 -17.12 -19.28 -20.83
C ASN A 326 -15.76 -19.98 -20.91
N ILE A 327 -14.74 -19.40 -20.26
CA ILE A 327 -13.36 -19.91 -20.26
C ILE A 327 -12.92 -20.43 -18.88
N HIS A 328 -13.88 -20.69 -17.98
CA HIS A 328 -13.65 -21.25 -16.65
C HIS A 328 -12.74 -20.41 -15.74
N LEU A 329 -12.61 -19.10 -15.98
CA LEU A 329 -11.95 -18.18 -15.06
C LEU A 329 -12.88 -17.92 -13.88
N ASN A 330 -12.45 -18.38 -12.71
CA ASN A 330 -13.27 -18.47 -11.51
C ASN A 330 -12.70 -17.68 -10.33
N HIS A 331 -11.46 -17.18 -10.45
CA HIS A 331 -10.81 -16.35 -9.44
C HIS A 331 -10.15 -15.12 -10.07
N VAL A 332 -10.13 -14.01 -9.34
CA VAL A 332 -9.37 -12.80 -9.72
C VAL A 332 -8.57 -12.25 -8.55
N VAL A 333 -7.44 -11.64 -8.88
CA VAL A 333 -6.71 -10.77 -7.95
C VAL A 333 -6.89 -9.32 -8.38
N LEU A 334 -7.10 -8.45 -7.40
CA LEU A 334 -7.57 -7.08 -7.64
C LEU A 334 -6.62 -6.00 -7.11
N ALA A 335 -5.56 -6.37 -6.39
CA ALA A 335 -4.61 -5.40 -5.87
C ALA A 335 -3.70 -4.86 -6.98
N ASN A 336 -4.22 -3.91 -7.75
CA ASN A 336 -3.54 -3.22 -8.83
C ASN A 336 -3.89 -1.73 -8.85
N ASN A 337 -3.28 -1.01 -9.79
CA ASN A 337 -3.40 0.42 -10.01
C ASN A 337 -4.65 0.84 -10.80
N HIS A 338 -5.65 -0.02 -11.02
CA HIS A 338 -6.82 0.31 -11.83
C HIS A 338 -8.17 0.10 -11.13
N LEU A 339 -8.22 -0.68 -10.04
CA LEU A 339 -9.48 -1.00 -9.36
C LEU A 339 -10.22 0.22 -8.76
N LYS A 340 -9.52 1.32 -8.46
CA LYS A 340 -10.13 2.57 -7.98
C LYS A 340 -10.20 3.67 -9.04
N ASP A 341 -10.09 3.33 -10.32
CA ASP A 341 -10.21 4.31 -11.41
C ASP A 341 -11.55 5.04 -11.41
N TYR A 342 -12.60 4.45 -10.84
CA TYR A 342 -13.92 5.07 -10.65
C TYR A 342 -14.28 5.27 -9.17
N GLY A 343 -13.25 5.38 -8.31
CA GLY A 343 -13.38 5.62 -6.87
C GLY A 343 -14.07 4.48 -6.12
N ASP A 344 -14.56 4.79 -4.92
CA ASP A 344 -15.19 3.82 -4.01
C ASP A 344 -16.44 3.15 -4.60
N ARG A 345 -17.20 3.88 -5.42
CA ARG A 345 -18.42 3.37 -6.06
C ARG A 345 -18.09 2.29 -7.10
N GLY A 346 -17.12 2.57 -7.98
CA GLY A 346 -16.67 1.58 -8.97
C GLY A 346 -16.07 0.34 -8.31
N LEU A 347 -15.22 0.52 -7.30
CA LEU A 347 -14.67 -0.60 -6.53
C LEU A 347 -15.79 -1.43 -5.90
N THR A 348 -16.70 -0.81 -5.14
CA THR A 348 -17.78 -1.53 -4.45
C THR A 348 -18.69 -2.26 -5.44
N TYR A 349 -19.04 -1.61 -6.56
CA TYR A 349 -19.81 -2.24 -7.63
C TYR A 349 -19.07 -3.45 -8.21
N THR A 350 -17.76 -3.32 -8.44
CA THR A 350 -16.92 -4.43 -8.93
C THR A 350 -16.98 -5.64 -8.02
N LEU A 351 -16.80 -5.44 -6.71
CA LEU A 351 -16.85 -6.52 -5.73
C LEU A 351 -18.23 -7.21 -5.71
N GLN A 352 -19.31 -6.41 -5.75
CA GLN A 352 -20.68 -6.94 -5.79
C GLN A 352 -20.97 -7.77 -7.05
N GLN A 353 -20.50 -7.32 -8.22
CA GLN A 353 -20.71 -8.04 -9.48
C GLN A 353 -19.92 -9.36 -9.50
N LEU A 354 -18.70 -9.39 -8.95
CA LEU A 354 -17.91 -10.61 -8.81
C LEU A 354 -18.59 -11.62 -7.86
N ASP A 355 -19.07 -11.16 -6.71
CA ASP A 355 -19.82 -11.99 -5.77
C ASP A 355 -21.09 -12.57 -6.42
N GLN A 356 -21.88 -11.74 -7.12
CA GLN A 356 -23.09 -12.19 -7.82
C GLN A 356 -22.79 -13.19 -8.94
N ALA A 357 -21.63 -13.08 -9.58
CA ALA A 357 -21.19 -14.00 -10.62
C ALA A 357 -20.55 -15.29 -10.07
N ASN A 358 -20.37 -15.42 -8.75
CA ASN A 358 -19.60 -16.48 -8.10
C ASN A 358 -18.15 -16.55 -8.57
N ILE A 359 -17.53 -15.40 -8.85
CA ILE A 359 -16.09 -15.30 -9.15
C ILE A 359 -15.41 -14.80 -7.89
N SER A 360 -14.57 -15.66 -7.30
CA SER A 360 -13.89 -15.35 -6.04
C SER A 360 -12.77 -14.33 -6.27
N TYR A 361 -12.53 -13.45 -5.30
CA TYR A 361 -11.50 -12.41 -5.43
C TYR A 361 -10.72 -12.15 -4.14
N ILE A 362 -9.49 -11.66 -4.27
CA ILE A 362 -8.68 -11.10 -3.17
C ILE A 362 -7.95 -9.83 -3.61
N GLY A 363 -7.33 -9.12 -2.67
CA GLY A 363 -6.53 -7.93 -2.95
C GLY A 363 -7.30 -6.61 -2.95
N ALA A 364 -8.60 -6.64 -2.64
CA ALA A 364 -9.43 -5.46 -2.50
C ALA A 364 -10.64 -5.71 -1.60
N GLY A 365 -11.14 -4.64 -0.98
CA GLY A 365 -12.24 -4.73 -0.03
C GLY A 365 -12.85 -3.38 0.30
N VAL A 366 -14.00 -3.44 0.99
CA VAL A 366 -14.69 -2.24 1.49
C VAL A 366 -14.01 -1.64 2.72
N ASN A 367 -12.99 -2.31 3.24
CA ASN A 367 -12.10 -1.85 4.30
C ASN A 367 -10.74 -2.56 4.19
N GLN A 368 -9.75 -2.12 4.97
CA GLN A 368 -8.38 -2.64 4.91
C GLN A 368 -8.26 -4.11 5.34
N LYS A 369 -9.05 -4.57 6.30
CA LYS A 369 -9.05 -5.98 6.73
C LYS A 369 -9.48 -6.90 5.59
N ASP A 370 -10.58 -6.57 4.93
CA ASP A 370 -11.14 -7.37 3.84
C ASP A 370 -10.27 -7.32 2.59
N ALA A 371 -9.66 -6.16 2.31
CA ALA A 371 -8.73 -6.00 1.19
C ALA A 371 -7.53 -6.95 1.29
N HIS A 372 -7.06 -7.21 2.51
CA HIS A 372 -5.95 -8.10 2.79
C HIS A 372 -6.35 -9.58 2.90
N SER A 373 -7.61 -9.95 2.63
CA SER A 373 -8.01 -11.37 2.52
C SER A 373 -7.14 -12.13 1.52
N TYR A 374 -7.02 -13.43 1.74
CA TYR A 374 -6.15 -14.32 0.98
C TYR A 374 -6.90 -15.61 0.65
N PHE A 375 -6.48 -16.31 -0.40
CA PHE A 375 -7.05 -17.61 -0.72
C PHE A 375 -6.35 -18.71 0.10
N GLU A 376 -7.13 -19.65 0.62
CA GLU A 376 -6.65 -20.86 1.28
C GLU A 376 -7.07 -22.07 0.46
N ILE A 377 -6.11 -22.89 0.05
CA ILE A 377 -6.34 -24.05 -0.82
C ILE A 377 -5.86 -25.30 -0.10
N THR A 378 -6.66 -26.36 -0.17
CA THR A 378 -6.25 -27.70 0.29
C THR A 378 -6.30 -28.68 -0.87
N PHE A 379 -5.22 -29.45 -1.05
CA PHE A 379 -5.13 -30.50 -2.07
C PHE A 379 -4.30 -31.67 -1.53
N ASN A 380 -4.86 -32.89 -1.50
CA ASN A 380 -4.19 -34.09 -1.00
C ASN A 380 -3.46 -33.89 0.35
N ASN A 381 -4.14 -33.28 1.33
CA ASN A 381 -3.60 -32.93 2.65
C ASN A 381 -2.43 -31.92 2.66
N LYS A 382 -2.10 -31.31 1.51
CA LYS A 382 -1.24 -30.13 1.42
C LYS A 382 -2.08 -28.86 1.44
N TYR A 383 -1.50 -27.80 1.96
CA TYR A 383 -2.18 -26.51 2.13
C TYR A 383 -1.35 -25.39 1.52
N TYR A 384 -2.05 -24.46 0.87
CA TYR A 384 -1.46 -23.33 0.17
C TYR A 384 -2.23 -22.07 0.52
N ALA A 385 -1.52 -20.97 0.77
CA ALA A 385 -2.10 -19.64 0.93
C ALA A 385 -1.64 -18.73 -0.21
N ILE A 386 -2.57 -18.01 -0.84
CA ILE A 386 -2.27 -17.01 -1.88
C ILE A 386 -2.64 -15.62 -1.38
N PHE A 387 -1.63 -14.78 -1.17
CA PHE A 387 -1.78 -13.37 -0.83
C PHE A 387 -1.65 -12.50 -2.08
N ASN A 388 -2.27 -11.32 -2.08
CA ASN A 388 -2.15 -10.36 -3.17
C ASN A 388 -1.95 -8.94 -2.65
N GLY A 389 -1.11 -8.15 -3.32
CA GLY A 389 -0.89 -6.75 -2.99
C GLY A 389 -0.31 -5.93 -4.12
N TYR A 390 -0.63 -4.64 -4.11
CA TYR A 390 -0.05 -3.60 -4.97
C TYR A 390 1.11 -2.92 -4.24
N TRP A 391 2.26 -2.69 -4.90
CA TRP A 391 3.34 -1.94 -4.24
C TRP A 391 2.93 -0.50 -3.90
N HIS A 392 3.60 0.11 -2.92
CA HIS A 392 3.30 1.48 -2.50
C HIS A 392 3.78 2.50 -3.56
N ARG A 393 2.93 3.47 -3.90
CA ARG A 393 3.27 4.63 -4.70
C ARG A 393 2.66 5.89 -4.09
N ASP A 394 3.48 6.92 -3.90
CA ASP A 394 3.05 8.19 -3.31
C ASP A 394 1.86 8.79 -4.05
N THR A 395 1.86 8.81 -5.39
CA THR A 395 0.73 9.31 -6.19
C THR A 395 -0.55 8.48 -5.97
N ALA A 396 -0.43 7.15 -5.88
CA ALA A 396 -1.59 6.28 -5.66
C ALA A 396 -2.16 6.45 -4.23
N TYR A 397 -1.29 6.74 -3.27
CA TYR A 397 -1.68 7.03 -1.90
C TYR A 397 -2.28 8.44 -1.78
N LEU A 398 -1.55 9.48 -2.17
CA LEU A 398 -1.89 10.90 -1.93
C LEU A 398 -2.95 11.43 -2.90
N ASP A 399 -2.80 11.15 -4.20
CA ASP A 399 -3.59 11.85 -5.22
C ASP A 399 -4.81 11.03 -5.66
N TYR A 400 -4.72 9.71 -5.59
CA TYR A 400 -5.74 8.80 -6.12
C TYR A 400 -6.53 8.04 -5.04
N ASP A 401 -6.06 8.01 -3.79
CA ASP A 401 -6.70 7.30 -2.67
C ASP A 401 -6.95 5.81 -2.94
N PHE A 402 -5.95 5.10 -3.50
CA PHE A 402 -6.11 3.72 -3.97
C PHE A 402 -6.11 2.64 -2.89
N TYR A 403 -5.32 2.84 -1.84
CA TYR A 403 -5.11 1.80 -0.84
C TYR A 403 -6.25 1.76 0.17
N ALA A 404 -6.65 0.56 0.56
CA ALA A 404 -7.55 0.39 1.68
C ALA A 404 -6.83 0.78 2.98
N LEU A 405 -7.42 1.67 3.78
CA LEU A 405 -6.83 2.20 5.01
C LEU A 405 -7.90 2.28 6.11
N GLY A 406 -7.73 1.53 7.19
CA GLY A 406 -8.75 1.42 8.23
C GLY A 406 -10.10 0.98 7.66
N HIS A 407 -11.15 1.75 7.92
CA HIS A 407 -12.50 1.50 7.36
C HIS A 407 -12.71 1.98 5.92
N LYS A 408 -11.70 2.57 5.26
CA LYS A 408 -11.82 2.99 3.85
C LYS A 408 -11.63 1.82 2.89
N SER A 409 -12.42 1.81 1.82
CA SER A 409 -12.31 0.88 0.70
C SER A 409 -11.08 1.13 -0.16
N GLY A 410 -10.53 0.06 -0.72
CA GLY A 410 -9.39 0.15 -1.63
C GLY A 410 -8.71 -1.19 -1.88
N VAL A 411 -7.52 -1.13 -2.44
CA VAL A 411 -6.68 -2.30 -2.70
C VAL A 411 -5.70 -2.58 -1.55
N ALA A 412 -5.35 -3.85 -1.36
CA ALA A 412 -4.27 -4.24 -0.46
C ALA A 412 -2.91 -3.77 -0.99
N CYS A 413 -2.01 -3.41 -0.07
CA CYS A 413 -0.67 -2.97 -0.40
C CYS A 413 0.37 -4.00 0.04
N LEU A 414 1.49 -4.10 -0.70
CA LEU A 414 2.69 -4.83 -0.30
C LEU A 414 3.43 -4.04 0.80
N ASN A 415 2.85 -4.01 1.99
CA ASN A 415 3.24 -3.17 3.12
C ASN A 415 3.42 -4.00 4.41
N GLY A 416 3.63 -3.31 5.53
CA GLY A 416 3.71 -3.94 6.85
C GLY A 416 2.51 -4.82 7.24
N VAL A 417 1.28 -4.52 6.80
CA VAL A 417 0.08 -5.33 7.12
C VAL A 417 0.22 -6.72 6.49
N LEU A 418 0.51 -6.77 5.19
CA LEU A 418 0.68 -8.02 4.45
C LEU A 418 1.91 -8.81 4.95
N LEU A 419 3.00 -8.12 5.26
CA LEU A 419 4.20 -8.76 5.83
C LEU A 419 3.94 -9.40 7.20
N GLU A 420 3.24 -8.71 8.10
CA GLU A 420 2.88 -9.28 9.40
C GLU A 420 1.91 -10.46 9.26
N GLN A 421 1.01 -10.44 8.28
CA GLN A 421 0.11 -11.55 7.98
C GLN A 421 0.86 -12.78 7.49
N ILE A 422 1.76 -12.62 6.50
CA ILE A 422 2.59 -13.71 5.98
C ILE A 422 3.45 -14.30 7.11
N GLY A 423 4.13 -13.46 7.89
CA GLY A 423 4.96 -13.91 9.01
C GLY A 423 4.17 -14.67 10.06
N ARG A 424 2.99 -14.17 10.47
CA ARG A 424 2.10 -14.86 11.41
C ARG A 424 1.56 -16.18 10.83
N TYR A 425 1.20 -16.20 9.56
CA TYR A 425 0.72 -17.41 8.89
C TYR A 425 1.83 -18.47 8.87
N ARG A 426 3.06 -18.12 8.46
CA ARG A 426 4.21 -19.02 8.50
C ARG A 426 4.51 -19.55 9.90
N LEU A 427 4.48 -18.69 10.93
CA LEU A 427 4.72 -19.10 12.32
C LEU A 427 3.65 -20.08 12.83
N THR A 428 2.40 -19.91 12.41
CA THR A 428 1.28 -20.77 12.81
C THR A 428 1.19 -22.05 11.98
N HIS A 429 1.67 -22.01 10.73
CA HIS A 429 1.60 -23.12 9.79
C HIS A 429 2.94 -23.31 9.05
N PRO A 430 3.95 -23.89 9.72
CA PRO A 430 5.31 -24.00 9.15
C PRO A 430 5.38 -24.83 7.86
N GLU A 431 4.48 -25.79 7.67
CA GLU A 431 4.47 -26.73 6.54
C GLU A 431 3.59 -26.26 5.36
N HIS A 432 2.81 -25.18 5.50
CA HIS A 432 1.94 -24.68 4.42
C HIS A 432 2.76 -23.89 3.41
N LYS A 433 2.39 -23.94 2.12
CA LYS A 433 3.07 -23.14 1.09
C LYS A 433 2.45 -21.76 0.94
N ILE A 434 3.27 -20.72 0.89
CA ILE A 434 2.80 -19.33 0.77
C ILE A 434 3.18 -18.79 -0.60
N ILE A 435 2.17 -18.39 -1.39
CA ILE A 435 2.33 -17.74 -2.68
C ILE A 435 1.92 -16.27 -2.52
N VAL A 436 2.70 -15.36 -3.08
CA VAL A 436 2.36 -13.93 -3.10
C VAL A 436 2.30 -13.45 -4.55
N ILE A 437 1.13 -12.94 -4.94
CA ILE A 437 0.93 -12.30 -6.23
C ILE A 437 1.10 -10.78 -6.06
N CYS A 438 2.12 -10.22 -6.68
CA CYS A 438 2.53 -8.84 -6.51
C CYS A 438 2.23 -8.02 -7.77
N HIS A 439 1.47 -6.94 -7.66
CA HIS A 439 1.38 -5.96 -8.74
C HIS A 439 2.42 -4.86 -8.50
N TRP A 440 3.48 -4.82 -9.33
CA TRP A 440 4.64 -3.94 -9.12
C TRP A 440 5.44 -3.72 -10.41
N GLY A 441 6.55 -2.96 -10.30
CA GLY A 441 7.40 -2.69 -11.44
C GLY A 441 6.88 -1.53 -12.29
N VAL A 442 7.60 -1.23 -13.37
CA VAL A 442 7.32 -0.10 -14.25
C VAL A 442 7.06 -0.65 -15.64
N ASP A 443 6.00 -0.16 -16.30
CA ASP A 443 5.55 -0.59 -17.61
C ASP A 443 6.73 -0.77 -18.58
N PHE A 444 6.88 -1.99 -19.10
CA PHE A 444 7.87 -2.40 -20.08
C PHE A 444 9.34 -2.19 -19.64
N LYS A 445 9.62 -2.04 -18.35
CA LYS A 445 10.99 -1.88 -17.83
C LYS A 445 11.54 -3.16 -17.20
N PRO A 446 12.88 -3.30 -17.12
CA PRO A 446 13.52 -4.35 -16.33
C PRO A 446 13.23 -4.23 -14.83
N ILE A 447 13.62 -5.28 -14.09
CA ILE A 447 13.46 -5.37 -12.63
C ILE A 447 14.11 -4.15 -11.94
N THR A 448 13.38 -3.54 -11.03
CA THR A 448 13.85 -2.39 -10.24
C THR A 448 14.54 -2.82 -8.93
N LYS A 449 15.27 -1.90 -8.30
CA LYS A 449 15.84 -2.12 -6.95
C LYS A 449 14.75 -2.36 -5.90
N GLU A 450 13.62 -1.66 -6.03
CA GLU A 450 12.51 -1.79 -5.08
C GLU A 450 11.83 -3.16 -5.20
N GLN A 451 11.62 -3.66 -6.43
CA GLN A 451 11.13 -5.04 -6.63
C GLN A 451 12.05 -6.07 -5.94
N ASN A 452 13.37 -5.96 -6.12
CA ASN A 452 14.33 -6.86 -5.46
C ASN A 452 14.25 -6.79 -3.93
N LYS A 453 14.19 -5.56 -3.39
CA LYS A 453 14.07 -5.33 -1.95
C LYS A 453 12.79 -5.96 -1.39
N LEU A 454 11.63 -5.69 -2.00
CA LEU A 454 10.35 -6.26 -1.58
C LEU A 454 10.33 -7.78 -1.71
N ALA A 455 10.88 -8.35 -2.79
CA ALA A 455 10.98 -9.79 -2.96
C ALA A 455 11.83 -10.46 -1.86
N ALA A 456 12.97 -9.85 -1.50
CA ALA A 456 13.79 -10.33 -0.40
C ALA A 456 13.06 -10.29 0.96
N ILE A 457 12.32 -9.21 1.23
CA ILE A 457 11.53 -9.08 2.46
C ILE A 457 10.38 -10.09 2.51
N LEU A 458 9.64 -10.26 1.41
CA LEU A 458 8.50 -11.19 1.33
C LEU A 458 8.95 -12.65 1.48
N THR A 459 10.03 -13.06 0.82
CA THR A 459 10.60 -14.40 0.97
C THR A 459 11.13 -14.63 2.38
N GLN A 460 11.79 -13.63 2.99
CA GLN A 460 12.23 -13.70 4.38
C GLN A 460 11.06 -13.80 5.37
N ALA A 461 9.93 -13.13 5.09
CA ALA A 461 8.73 -13.21 5.92
C ALA A 461 8.05 -14.59 5.85
N GLY A 462 8.29 -15.36 4.78
CA GLY A 462 7.83 -16.73 4.65
C GLY A 462 7.22 -17.10 3.30
N ALA A 463 7.21 -16.21 2.30
CA ALA A 463 6.74 -16.55 0.95
C ALA A 463 7.62 -17.63 0.31
N ASP A 464 6.99 -18.70 -0.20
CA ASP A 464 7.67 -19.77 -0.93
C ASP A 464 7.74 -19.51 -2.43
N LEU A 465 6.80 -18.75 -2.97
CA LEU A 465 6.75 -18.35 -4.37
C LEU A 465 6.23 -16.92 -4.46
N ILE A 466 6.86 -16.12 -5.32
CA ILE A 466 6.36 -14.81 -5.71
C ILE A 466 6.08 -14.79 -7.21
N VAL A 467 4.90 -14.30 -7.59
CA VAL A 467 4.49 -14.09 -8.98
C VAL A 467 4.15 -12.62 -9.18
N GLY A 468 4.91 -11.94 -10.05
CA GLY A 468 4.75 -10.51 -10.30
C GLY A 468 3.91 -10.19 -11.54
N HIS A 469 3.17 -9.08 -11.45
CA HIS A 469 2.31 -8.46 -12.46
C HIS A 469 2.65 -6.97 -12.60
N GLY A 470 2.06 -6.27 -13.57
CA GLY A 470 2.13 -4.80 -13.70
C GLY A 470 3.27 -4.26 -14.56
N ALA A 471 4.31 -5.05 -14.86
CA ALA A 471 5.35 -4.64 -15.80
C ALA A 471 4.90 -4.73 -17.28
N HIS A 472 3.73 -5.32 -17.58
CA HIS A 472 3.19 -5.55 -18.93
C HIS A 472 4.10 -6.34 -19.91
N THR A 473 5.21 -6.89 -19.42
CA THR A 473 6.14 -7.78 -20.13
C THR A 473 6.70 -8.80 -19.13
N ILE A 474 7.15 -9.94 -19.63
CA ILE A 474 7.89 -10.90 -18.79
C ILE A 474 9.14 -10.25 -18.18
N GLN A 475 9.51 -10.68 -16.99
CA GLN A 475 10.77 -10.33 -16.32
C GLN A 475 11.50 -11.61 -15.88
N PRO A 476 12.82 -11.54 -15.62
CA PRO A 476 13.59 -12.69 -15.17
C PRO A 476 13.04 -13.34 -13.89
N VAL A 477 13.31 -14.63 -13.74
CA VAL A 477 13.09 -15.41 -12.53
C VAL A 477 14.40 -15.48 -11.74
N GLN A 478 14.33 -15.29 -10.43
CA GLN A 478 15.49 -15.38 -9.55
C GLN A 478 15.18 -16.23 -8.32
N ASN A 479 16.16 -16.99 -7.85
CA ASN A 479 16.09 -17.63 -6.53
C ASN A 479 16.57 -16.66 -5.46
N ILE A 480 15.67 -16.21 -4.59
CA ILE A 480 15.96 -15.30 -3.47
C ILE A 480 15.60 -16.04 -2.18
N ASN A 481 16.55 -16.14 -1.24
CA ASN A 481 16.39 -16.96 -0.02
C ASN A 481 15.98 -18.42 -0.31
N GLN A 482 16.50 -18.99 -1.41
CA GLN A 482 16.17 -20.34 -1.92
C GLN A 482 14.71 -20.50 -2.38
N LYS A 483 14.00 -19.39 -2.63
CA LYS A 483 12.61 -19.37 -3.11
C LYS A 483 12.55 -18.75 -4.51
N PRO A 484 11.80 -19.32 -5.46
CA PRO A 484 11.64 -18.73 -6.78
C PRO A 484 10.81 -17.44 -6.73
N VAL A 485 11.31 -16.41 -7.40
CA VAL A 485 10.66 -15.11 -7.58
C VAL A 485 10.53 -14.87 -9.08
N VAL A 486 9.31 -14.95 -9.59
CA VAL A 486 8.97 -14.58 -10.97
C VAL A 486 8.61 -13.10 -10.95
N PHE A 487 9.54 -12.23 -11.35
CA PHE A 487 9.36 -10.78 -11.13
C PHE A 487 8.22 -10.15 -11.94
N GLY A 488 7.87 -10.72 -13.08
CA GLY A 488 6.85 -10.19 -13.97
C GLY A 488 6.43 -11.25 -14.97
N ILE A 489 5.13 -11.51 -15.08
CA ILE A 489 4.55 -12.43 -16.07
C ILE A 489 3.89 -11.70 -17.24
N GLY A 490 3.88 -10.36 -17.22
CA GLY A 490 3.36 -9.53 -18.30
C GLY A 490 1.86 -9.68 -18.53
N ASN A 491 1.43 -9.35 -19.75
CA ASN A 491 0.02 -9.39 -20.13
C ASN A 491 -0.46 -10.82 -20.42
N ALA A 492 -1.73 -11.11 -20.12
CA ALA A 492 -2.45 -12.22 -20.76
C ALA A 492 -3.36 -11.65 -21.86
N VAL A 493 -4.61 -11.39 -21.52
CA VAL A 493 -5.57 -10.68 -22.39
C VAL A 493 -5.62 -9.23 -21.95
N PHE A 494 -4.76 -8.36 -22.49
CA PHE A 494 -4.77 -6.94 -22.16
C PHE A 494 -4.88 -6.10 -23.44
N ASN A 495 -6.07 -5.65 -23.79
CA ASN A 495 -6.39 -5.18 -25.15
C ASN A 495 -6.02 -3.71 -25.44
N SER A 496 -4.89 -3.27 -24.89
CA SER A 496 -4.16 -2.10 -25.39
C SER A 496 -3.42 -2.46 -26.69
N ASN A 497 -2.73 -1.51 -27.34
CA ASN A 497 -1.89 -1.86 -28.50
C ASN A 497 -0.55 -2.50 -28.07
N GLY A 498 -0.17 -2.37 -26.79
CA GLY A 498 1.19 -2.63 -26.30
C GLY A 498 2.18 -1.53 -26.71
N GLU A 499 3.25 -1.36 -25.94
CA GLU A 499 4.34 -0.40 -26.23
C GLU A 499 5.71 -1.10 -26.33
N TYR A 500 5.73 -2.39 -26.68
CA TYR A 500 6.92 -3.24 -26.68
C TYR A 500 8.09 -2.66 -27.50
N GLU A 501 7.85 -2.27 -28.76
CA GLU A 501 8.88 -1.70 -29.64
C GLU A 501 9.41 -0.35 -29.10
N LYS A 502 8.50 0.51 -28.62
CA LYS A 502 8.83 1.84 -28.07
C LYS A 502 9.78 1.74 -26.86
N HIS A 503 9.64 0.71 -26.04
CA HIS A 503 10.47 0.50 -24.85
C HIS A 503 11.57 -0.54 -25.02
N ASN A 504 11.72 -1.11 -26.22
CA ASN A 504 12.61 -2.25 -26.49
C ASN A 504 12.39 -3.42 -25.51
N ALA A 505 11.12 -3.70 -25.20
CA ALA A 505 10.69 -4.79 -24.32
C ALA A 505 10.28 -6.02 -25.13
N LEU A 506 10.38 -7.19 -24.52
CA LEU A 506 9.97 -8.43 -25.17
C LEU A 506 8.43 -8.50 -25.29
N PRO A 507 7.90 -8.90 -26.45
CA PRO A 507 6.45 -8.94 -26.74
C PRO A 507 5.78 -10.19 -26.15
N PHE A 508 6.19 -10.57 -24.93
CA PHE A 508 5.74 -11.79 -24.28
C PHE A 508 5.04 -11.47 -22.96
N GLY A 509 3.98 -12.22 -22.72
CA GLY A 509 3.48 -12.52 -21.39
C GLY A 509 3.76 -13.97 -21.04
N CYS A 510 3.22 -14.43 -19.91
CA CYS A 510 3.40 -15.79 -19.44
C CYS A 510 2.18 -16.26 -18.64
N ILE A 511 1.75 -17.50 -18.90
CA ILE A 511 0.80 -18.21 -18.06
C ILE A 511 1.59 -19.05 -17.07
N VAL A 512 1.36 -18.81 -15.78
CA VAL A 512 1.91 -19.63 -14.70
C VAL A 512 0.97 -20.80 -14.45
N ARG A 513 1.51 -22.01 -14.38
CA ARG A 513 0.76 -23.22 -14.01
C ARG A 513 1.46 -23.93 -12.87
N LEU A 514 0.76 -24.10 -11.75
CA LEU A 514 1.23 -24.84 -10.59
C LEU A 514 0.61 -26.24 -10.59
N ASP A 515 1.45 -27.26 -10.47
CA ASP A 515 1.03 -28.66 -10.22
C ASP A 515 1.27 -28.96 -8.74
N LEU A 516 0.19 -28.88 -7.94
CA LEU A 516 0.23 -29.05 -6.48
C LEU A 516 0.59 -30.50 -6.08
N SER A 517 0.33 -31.48 -6.95
CA SER A 517 0.69 -32.87 -6.67
C SER A 517 2.22 -33.05 -6.62
N LYS A 518 2.95 -32.30 -7.45
CA LYS A 518 4.41 -32.39 -7.59
C LYS A 518 5.18 -31.19 -7.02
N ASP A 519 4.47 -30.15 -6.58
CA ASP A 519 5.06 -28.86 -6.18
C ASP A 519 5.95 -28.27 -7.31
N LEU A 520 5.41 -28.28 -8.53
CA LEU A 520 6.09 -27.76 -9.71
C LEU A 520 5.43 -26.48 -10.22
N LEU A 521 6.27 -25.50 -10.51
CA LEU A 521 5.95 -24.25 -11.18
C LEU A 521 6.31 -24.40 -12.66
N ARG A 522 5.36 -24.14 -13.55
CA ARG A 522 5.59 -24.06 -14.99
C ARG A 522 5.26 -22.67 -15.52
N LEU A 523 6.12 -22.16 -16.37
CA LEU A 523 6.02 -20.83 -16.98
C LEU A 523 5.91 -21.01 -18.49
N TYR A 524 4.72 -20.78 -19.04
CA TYR A 524 4.42 -20.89 -20.47
C TYR A 524 4.41 -19.50 -21.10
N PRO A 525 5.44 -19.08 -21.85
CA PRO A 525 5.42 -17.80 -22.52
C PRO A 525 4.34 -17.77 -23.61
N ILE A 526 3.67 -16.63 -23.72
CA ILE A 526 2.67 -16.36 -24.76
C ILE A 526 3.06 -15.07 -25.49
N TYR A 527 2.78 -15.02 -26.78
CA TYR A 527 3.02 -13.83 -27.60
C TYR A 527 1.86 -12.83 -27.41
N THR A 528 2.16 -11.59 -27.02
CA THR A 528 1.16 -10.61 -26.54
C THR A 528 1.22 -9.25 -27.22
N ASN A 529 2.05 -9.08 -28.26
CA ASN A 529 2.03 -7.84 -29.04
C ASN A 529 0.76 -7.78 -29.90
N ASN A 530 -0.21 -7.00 -29.42
CA ASN A 530 -1.56 -6.93 -29.99
C ASN A 530 -1.64 -6.36 -31.40
N LEU A 531 -0.64 -5.58 -31.84
CA LEU A 531 -0.53 -5.15 -33.24
C LEU A 531 -0.21 -6.31 -34.20
N LYS A 532 0.30 -7.43 -33.68
CA LYS A 532 0.61 -8.64 -34.46
C LYS A 532 -0.41 -9.75 -34.21
N THR A 533 -0.89 -9.89 -32.99
CA THR A 533 -1.86 -10.94 -32.63
C THR A 533 -3.29 -10.57 -32.99
N PHE A 534 -3.54 -9.30 -33.32
CA PHE A 534 -4.88 -8.74 -33.42
C PHE A 534 -5.67 -9.01 -32.13
N TRP A 535 -5.06 -8.77 -30.96
CA TRP A 535 -5.65 -8.98 -29.61
C TRP A 535 -6.05 -10.41 -29.25
N GLN A 536 -5.38 -11.40 -29.84
CA GLN A 536 -5.56 -12.82 -29.53
C GLN A 536 -4.20 -13.47 -29.20
N PRO A 537 -3.73 -13.36 -27.94
CA PRO A 537 -2.48 -13.98 -27.50
C PRO A 537 -2.44 -15.48 -27.78
N TYR A 538 -1.24 -16.04 -27.97
CA TYR A 538 -1.05 -17.46 -28.27
C TYR A 538 0.29 -18.00 -27.73
N PRO A 539 0.40 -19.32 -27.46
CA PRO A 539 1.66 -19.95 -27.07
C PRO A 539 2.78 -19.67 -28.08
N VAL A 540 3.96 -19.28 -27.59
CA VAL A 540 5.09 -18.95 -28.45
C VAL A 540 5.56 -20.14 -29.30
N ASN A 541 6.09 -19.87 -30.49
CA ASN A 541 6.81 -20.86 -31.28
C ASN A 541 8.21 -21.13 -30.69
N ALA A 542 8.98 -22.06 -31.27
CA ALA A 542 10.30 -22.45 -30.76
C ALA A 542 11.33 -21.30 -30.74
N GLU A 543 11.32 -20.39 -31.72
CA GLU A 543 12.25 -19.26 -31.77
C GLU A 543 11.93 -18.24 -30.68
N ASP A 544 10.65 -17.90 -30.53
CA ASP A 544 10.18 -16.98 -29.50
C ASP A 544 10.34 -17.58 -28.10
N PHE A 545 10.13 -18.90 -27.96
CA PHE A 545 10.42 -19.61 -26.72
C PHE A 545 11.90 -19.54 -26.35
N LEU A 546 12.82 -19.71 -27.30
CA LEU A 546 14.25 -19.57 -27.03
C LEU A 546 14.58 -18.16 -26.50
N LYS A 547 14.02 -17.11 -27.10
CA LYS A 547 14.21 -15.72 -26.64
C LYS A 547 13.63 -15.50 -25.25
N ALA A 548 12.38 -15.91 -25.04
CA ALA A 548 11.69 -15.78 -23.76
C ALA A 548 12.41 -16.56 -22.65
N SER A 549 12.78 -17.81 -22.93
CA SER A 549 13.43 -18.68 -21.95
C SER A 549 14.79 -18.16 -21.52
N ILE A 550 15.68 -17.80 -22.46
CA ILE A 550 16.99 -17.19 -22.15
C ILE A 550 16.83 -15.97 -21.25
N TYR A 551 15.85 -15.11 -21.54
CA TYR A 551 15.62 -13.91 -20.75
C TYR A 551 15.08 -14.24 -19.35
N MET A 552 14.06 -15.10 -19.27
CA MET A 552 13.44 -15.50 -18.01
C MET A 552 14.43 -16.23 -17.09
N THR A 553 15.32 -17.06 -17.62
CA THR A 553 16.28 -17.83 -16.83
C THR A 553 17.63 -17.13 -16.66
N SER A 554 17.75 -15.87 -17.08
CA SER A 554 19.03 -15.13 -17.05
C SER A 554 19.63 -14.93 -15.65
N LEU A 555 18.81 -15.09 -14.60
CA LEU A 555 19.22 -15.02 -13.18
C LEU A 555 19.11 -16.38 -12.46
N LEU A 556 18.92 -17.48 -13.21
CA LEU A 556 18.92 -18.84 -12.70
C LEU A 556 20.18 -19.59 -13.15
N THR A 557 20.55 -20.63 -12.41
CA THR A 557 21.54 -21.61 -12.87
C THR A 557 20.84 -22.76 -13.61
N PRO A 558 21.49 -23.43 -14.57
CA PRO A 558 20.87 -24.50 -15.36
C PRO A 558 20.32 -25.68 -14.55
N GLU A 559 20.81 -25.90 -13.33
CA GLU A 559 20.34 -26.98 -12.45
C GLU A 559 19.00 -26.63 -11.76
N ASN A 560 18.60 -25.35 -11.78
CA ASN A 560 17.42 -24.84 -11.10
C ASN A 560 16.16 -24.82 -11.99
N TYR A 561 16.26 -25.20 -13.26
CA TYR A 561 15.11 -25.24 -14.16
C TYR A 561 15.26 -26.30 -15.25
N ILE A 562 14.14 -26.68 -15.85
CA ILE A 562 14.08 -27.51 -17.07
C ILE A 562 13.30 -26.73 -18.11
N ALA A 563 13.81 -26.65 -19.35
CA ALA A 563 13.05 -26.15 -20.49
C ALA A 563 12.56 -27.33 -21.33
N THR A 564 11.26 -27.42 -21.54
CA THR A 564 10.63 -28.53 -22.26
C THR A 564 9.32 -28.07 -22.91
N GLN A 565 8.54 -28.99 -23.47
CA GLN A 565 7.24 -28.72 -24.07
C GLN A 565 6.24 -29.84 -23.80
N ASP A 566 4.97 -29.49 -23.81
CA ASP A 566 3.83 -30.41 -23.80
C ASP A 566 2.78 -30.00 -24.84
N ASN A 567 1.55 -30.50 -24.71
CA ASN A 567 0.45 -30.20 -25.61
C ASN A 567 -0.09 -28.75 -25.48
N LEU A 568 0.23 -28.03 -24.41
CA LEU A 568 -0.16 -26.63 -24.22
C LEU A 568 0.89 -25.66 -24.78
N GLY A 569 2.16 -26.09 -24.83
CA GLY A 569 3.25 -25.34 -25.45
C GLY A 569 4.61 -25.62 -24.80
N ALA A 570 5.59 -24.80 -25.15
CA ALA A 570 6.91 -24.82 -24.51
C ALA A 570 6.89 -24.04 -23.20
N TYR A 571 7.59 -24.55 -22.17
CA TYR A 571 7.63 -23.96 -20.84
C TYR A 571 8.97 -24.15 -20.12
N ILE A 572 9.17 -23.31 -19.11
CA ILE A 572 10.22 -23.47 -18.10
C ILE A 572 9.57 -24.09 -16.85
N GLU A 573 10.15 -25.17 -16.33
CA GLU A 573 9.73 -25.86 -15.11
C GLU A 573 10.72 -25.62 -13.98
N ILE A 574 10.21 -25.28 -12.80
CA ILE A 574 10.99 -24.94 -11.59
C ILE A 574 10.31 -25.61 -10.39
N LYS A 575 11.10 -26.10 -9.43
CA LYS A 575 10.58 -26.54 -8.12
C LYS A 575 10.38 -25.33 -7.22
N PHE A 576 9.25 -25.27 -6.52
CA PHE A 576 8.97 -24.25 -5.51
C PHE A 576 8.41 -24.91 -4.27
#